data_AF-A0AAU0L5K0-F1
#
_entry.id   AF-A0AAU0L5K0-F1
#
_cell.length_a   1.000
_cell.length_b   1.000
_cell.length_c   1.000
_cell.angle_alpha   90.00
_cell.angle_beta   90.00
_cell.angle_gamma   90.00
#
_symmetry.space_group_name_H-M   'P 1'
#
loop_
_entity.id
_entity.type
_entity.pdbx_description
1 polymer ?
#
loop_
_entity_poly.entity_id
_entity_poly.type
_entity_poly.pdbx_seq_one_letter_code
_entity_poly.pdbx_strand_id
1 'polypeptide(L)'
;MDGTPFKYVKHMMCIGLRELNTHANFLNKAGRSMNQELKQNPVSNIEWLGAQMRAKTANLEQCTQDTNLKPITWEDRCGAFTHIQTEQAKCLAALFVWGHKDKQSYDVLIDNLSNIMLDQVKKDRKSDPKNIPLKDLSLLMARMVLEFALDENLESNFTAKGRLYFAGIVEGRLSYDAYRMSWIKYEKQMQLAIYSARWEIETAVEKYRKRLKN
;
A
#
# COMPACT_ATOMS: atom_id res chain seq x y z
N MET A 1 -7.96 -31.82 -38.83
CA MET A 1 -7.80 -32.27 -37.43
C MET A 1 -6.35 -32.73 -37.36
N ASP A 2 -5.45 -32.07 -36.64
CA ASP A 2 -5.41 -32.08 -35.18
C ASP A 2 -4.77 -30.82 -34.57
N GLY A 3 -5.26 -30.47 -33.38
CA GLY A 3 -5.04 -29.18 -32.74
C GLY A 3 -3.78 -29.10 -31.88
N THR A 4 -3.15 -27.92 -31.87
CA THR A 4 -2.25 -27.47 -30.80
C THR A 4 -1.99 -25.95 -30.80
N PRO A 5 -2.98 -25.08 -30.49
CA PRO A 5 -2.67 -23.76 -29.91
C PRO A 5 -3.03 -23.67 -28.41
N PHE A 6 -3.87 -24.58 -27.91
CA PHE A 6 -4.43 -24.49 -26.54
C PHE A 6 -3.48 -24.96 -25.43
N LYS A 7 -2.46 -25.78 -25.72
CA LYS A 7 -1.53 -26.30 -24.69
C LYS A 7 -0.49 -25.25 -24.26
N TYR A 8 0.00 -24.41 -25.18
CA TYR A 8 1.01 -23.38 -24.86
C TYR A 8 0.43 -22.21 -24.05
N VAL A 9 -0.79 -21.77 -24.36
CA VAL A 9 -1.48 -20.70 -23.59
C VAL A 9 -1.82 -21.16 -22.17
N LYS A 10 -2.23 -22.42 -22.01
CA LYS A 10 -2.49 -23.01 -20.69
C LYS A 10 -1.20 -23.15 -19.87
N HIS A 11 -0.08 -23.49 -20.49
CA HIS A 11 1.21 -23.60 -19.80
C HIS A 11 1.75 -22.23 -19.36
N MET A 12 1.68 -21.18 -20.20
CA MET A 12 2.07 -19.81 -19.82
C MET A 12 1.15 -19.21 -18.74
N MET A 13 -0.17 -19.47 -18.78
CA MET A 13 -1.07 -19.07 -17.69
C MET A 13 -0.75 -19.80 -16.37
N CYS A 14 -0.41 -21.10 -16.41
CA CYS A 14 -0.05 -21.86 -15.22
C CYS A 14 1.28 -21.41 -14.59
N ILE A 15 2.24 -20.94 -15.39
CA ILE A 15 3.51 -20.39 -14.90
C ILE A 15 3.26 -19.02 -14.22
N GLY A 16 2.53 -18.11 -14.88
CA GLY A 16 2.17 -16.82 -14.27
C GLY A 16 1.30 -16.95 -13.01
N LEU A 17 0.38 -17.92 -12.96
CA LEU A 17 -0.41 -18.24 -11.76
C LEU A 17 0.44 -18.84 -10.64
N ARG A 18 1.49 -19.62 -10.95
CA ARG A 18 2.43 -20.14 -9.96
C ARG A 18 3.30 -19.03 -9.38
N GLU A 19 3.83 -18.13 -10.20
CA GLU A 19 4.63 -17.01 -9.71
C GLU A 19 3.83 -16.03 -8.85
N LEU A 20 2.57 -15.77 -9.23
CA LEU A 20 1.62 -14.99 -8.44
C LEU A 20 1.25 -15.69 -7.13
N ASN A 21 1.08 -17.02 -7.12
CA ASN A 21 0.83 -17.77 -5.88
C ASN A 21 2.05 -17.83 -4.97
N THR A 22 3.26 -17.96 -5.53
CA THR A 22 4.50 -17.94 -4.74
C THR A 22 4.71 -16.56 -4.12
N HIS A 23 4.44 -15.48 -4.86
CA HIS A 23 4.45 -14.12 -4.31
C HIS A 23 3.34 -13.90 -3.28
N ALA A 24 2.11 -14.35 -3.53
CA ALA A 24 1.01 -14.25 -2.56
C ALA A 24 1.32 -15.03 -1.26
N ASN A 25 2.00 -16.17 -1.36
CA ASN A 25 2.46 -16.93 -0.21
C ASN A 25 3.61 -16.22 0.53
N PHE A 26 4.51 -15.54 -0.19
CA PHE A 26 5.53 -14.69 0.41
C PHE A 26 4.91 -13.49 1.14
N LEU A 27 3.94 -12.82 0.53
CA LEU A 27 3.18 -11.71 1.13
C LEU A 27 2.38 -12.16 2.36
N ASN A 28 1.73 -13.33 2.29
CA ASN A 28 1.03 -13.93 3.44
C ASN A 28 1.99 -14.30 4.58
N LYS A 29 3.18 -14.82 4.25
CA LYS A 29 4.20 -15.17 5.24
C LYS A 29 4.78 -13.91 5.88
N ALA A 30 5.05 -12.87 5.10
CA ALA A 30 5.54 -11.59 5.59
C ALA A 30 4.46 -10.84 6.41
N GLY A 31 3.18 -10.92 6.01
CA GLY A 31 2.05 -10.44 6.80
C GLY A 31 1.90 -11.16 8.15
N ARG A 32 2.13 -12.47 8.20
CA ARG A 32 2.17 -13.23 9.47
C ARG A 32 3.38 -12.87 10.32
N SER A 33 4.54 -12.62 9.71
CA SER A 33 5.77 -12.19 10.40
C SER A 33 5.59 -10.82 11.06
N MET A 34 5.03 -9.83 10.34
CA MET A 34 4.70 -8.52 10.92
C MET A 34 3.74 -8.65 12.10
N ASN A 35 2.70 -9.49 11.98
CA ASN A 35 1.77 -9.75 13.08
C ASN A 35 2.42 -10.42 14.30
N GLN A 36 3.51 -11.17 14.13
CA GLN A 36 4.29 -11.73 15.23
C GLN A 36 5.22 -10.70 15.90
N GLU A 37 5.83 -9.79 15.12
CA GLU A 37 6.68 -8.72 15.65
C GLU A 37 5.88 -7.66 16.42
N LEU A 38 4.63 -7.39 16.00
CA LEU A 38 3.67 -6.56 16.75
C LEU A 38 3.34 -7.13 18.13
N LYS A 39 3.54 -8.43 18.38
CA LYS A 39 3.37 -9.01 19.73
C LYS A 39 4.56 -8.73 20.66
N GLN A 40 5.72 -8.33 20.14
CA GLN A 40 6.94 -8.08 20.94
C GLN A 40 7.21 -6.59 21.21
N ASN A 41 6.62 -5.67 20.44
CA ASN A 41 6.58 -4.24 20.74
C ASN A 41 5.11 -3.78 20.76
N PRO A 42 4.59 -3.21 21.86
CA PRO A 42 3.17 -2.86 21.95
C PRO A 42 2.75 -1.77 20.96
N VAL A 43 3.70 -1.07 20.32
CA VAL A 43 3.49 0.01 19.36
C VAL A 43 4.21 -0.31 18.04
N SER A 44 3.48 -0.28 16.92
CA SER A 44 4.02 -0.52 15.57
C SER A 44 5.08 0.53 15.18
N ASN A 45 5.96 0.27 14.19
CA ASN A 45 6.95 1.28 13.81
C ASN A 45 6.31 2.53 13.21
N ILE A 46 5.21 2.39 12.46
CA ILE A 46 4.48 3.53 11.90
C ILE A 46 3.82 4.36 13.00
N GLU A 47 3.20 3.71 13.98
CA GLU A 47 2.60 4.41 15.13
C GLU A 47 3.67 5.09 15.98
N TRP A 48 4.81 4.41 16.20
CA TRP A 48 5.98 5.01 16.81
C TRP A 48 6.46 6.21 15.98
N LEU A 49 6.58 6.11 14.66
CA LEU A 49 7.01 7.22 13.82
C LEU A 49 6.08 8.44 13.97
N GLY A 50 4.76 8.22 14.01
CA GLY A 50 3.76 9.29 14.08
C GLY A 50 3.51 9.90 15.46
N ALA A 51 3.91 9.22 16.54
CA ALA A 51 3.81 9.79 17.89
C ALA A 51 4.60 11.11 17.97
N GLN A 52 4.05 12.15 18.62
CA GLN A 52 4.66 13.49 18.75
C GLN A 52 4.87 14.30 17.45
N MET A 53 4.67 13.72 16.26
CA MET A 53 4.70 14.46 14.98
C MET A 53 3.32 14.97 14.53
N ARG A 54 2.24 14.51 15.18
CA ARG A 54 0.86 14.90 14.88
C ARG A 54 0.53 16.24 15.53
N ALA A 55 -0.16 17.13 14.79
CA ALA A 55 -0.51 18.50 15.21
C ALA A 55 -1.35 18.63 16.51
N LYS A 56 -1.77 17.52 17.12
CA LYS A 56 -2.52 17.48 18.39
C LYS A 56 -1.84 16.66 19.49
N THR A 57 -0.56 16.29 19.35
CA THR A 57 0.15 15.68 20.48
C THR A 57 0.54 16.79 21.43
N ALA A 58 -0.33 17.09 22.41
CA ALA A 58 0.11 17.80 23.59
C ALA A 58 1.37 17.10 24.11
N ASN A 59 2.45 17.85 24.32
CA ASN A 59 3.69 17.39 24.92
C ASN A 59 3.44 16.93 26.37
N LEU A 60 2.74 15.82 26.57
CA LEU A 60 2.31 15.36 27.89
C LEU A 60 2.95 14.05 28.33
N GLU A 61 3.78 13.43 27.49
CA GLU A 61 4.61 12.32 27.93
C GLU A 61 6.07 12.69 27.74
N GLN A 62 6.57 13.56 28.63
CA GLN A 62 7.84 13.21 29.28
C GLN A 62 7.58 11.85 29.92
N CYS A 63 7.81 10.78 29.18
CA CYS A 63 7.82 9.45 29.75
C CYS A 63 9.04 9.44 30.67
N THR A 64 8.85 9.82 31.93
CA THR A 64 9.73 9.51 33.04
C THR A 64 9.70 8.00 33.23
N GLN A 65 10.23 7.25 32.26
CA GLN A 65 10.63 5.89 32.50
C GLN A 65 12.01 5.95 33.14
N ASP A 66 12.03 5.50 34.38
CA ASP A 66 13.16 5.30 35.28
C ASP A 66 14.13 4.25 34.72
N THR A 67 14.64 4.53 33.52
CA THR A 67 15.60 3.75 32.78
C THR A 67 16.75 4.70 32.48
N ASN A 68 18.00 4.27 32.69
CA ASN A 68 19.20 5.03 32.35
C ASN A 68 19.37 5.26 30.82
N LEU A 69 18.28 5.27 30.06
CA LEU A 69 18.23 5.43 28.61
C LEU A 69 17.78 6.84 28.26
N LYS A 70 18.41 7.42 27.24
CA LYS A 70 18.05 8.74 26.72
C LYS A 70 16.58 8.73 26.24
N PRO A 71 15.73 9.68 26.66
CA PRO A 71 14.35 9.76 26.20
C PRO A 71 14.30 10.01 24.69
N ILE A 72 13.35 9.35 24.02
CA ILE A 72 13.12 9.48 22.57
C ILE A 72 12.53 10.87 22.29
N THR A 73 13.20 11.62 21.42
CA THR A 73 12.86 13.01 21.10
C THR A 73 12.08 13.15 19.79
N TRP A 74 11.54 14.34 19.52
CA TRP A 74 10.93 14.62 18.22
C TRP A 74 11.98 14.60 17.10
N GLU A 75 13.21 15.05 17.39
CA GLU A 75 14.34 15.01 16.46
C GLU A 75 14.67 13.58 16.02
N ASP A 76 14.58 12.61 16.94
CA ASP A 76 14.82 11.20 16.62
C ASP A 76 13.80 10.66 15.62
N ARG A 77 12.54 11.10 15.70
CA ARG A 77 11.48 10.69 14.76
C ARG A 77 11.65 11.34 13.41
N CYS A 78 12.05 12.61 13.36
CA CYS A 78 12.45 13.27 12.12
C CYS A 78 13.69 12.59 11.50
N GLY A 79 14.65 12.18 12.33
CA GLY A 79 15.79 11.36 11.93
C GLY A 79 15.36 10.02 11.32
N ALA A 80 14.38 9.34 11.91
CA ALA A 80 13.83 8.11 11.34
C ALA A 80 13.11 8.35 9.99
N PHE A 81 12.34 9.43 9.88
CA PHE A 81 11.64 9.81 8.65
C PHE A 81 12.62 10.08 7.50
N THR A 82 13.71 10.79 7.76
CA THR A 82 14.76 11.06 6.74
C THR A 82 15.49 9.82 6.26
N HIS A 83 15.48 8.73 7.04
CA HIS A 83 16.11 7.46 6.67
C HIS A 83 15.26 6.59 5.73
N ILE A 84 13.99 6.93 5.53
CA ILE A 84 13.18 6.35 4.45
C ILE A 84 13.82 6.79 3.13
N GLN A 85 13.99 5.90 2.16
CA GLN A 85 14.84 6.16 0.99
C GLN A 85 14.02 6.67 -0.18
N THR A 86 12.94 5.96 -0.52
CA THR A 86 12.13 6.25 -1.70
C THR A 86 11.13 7.36 -1.42
N GLU A 87 10.82 8.14 -2.46
CA GLU A 87 9.83 9.21 -2.38
C GLU A 87 8.44 8.64 -2.09
N GLN A 88 8.07 7.51 -2.69
CA GLN A 88 6.80 6.85 -2.45
C GLN A 88 6.64 6.42 -1.00
N ALA A 89 7.68 5.82 -0.40
CA ALA A 89 7.65 5.45 1.01
C ALA A 89 7.61 6.68 1.93
N LYS A 90 8.29 7.77 1.58
CA LYS A 90 8.20 9.05 2.33
C LYS A 90 6.80 9.64 2.27
N CYS A 91 6.19 9.72 1.08
CA CYS A 91 4.83 10.21 0.93
C CYS A 91 3.82 9.34 1.67
N LEU A 92 3.97 8.01 1.60
CA LEU A 92 3.10 7.10 2.34
C LEU A 92 3.28 7.25 3.86
N ALA A 93 4.52 7.38 4.35
CA ALA A 93 4.80 7.67 5.75
C ALA A 93 4.17 9.00 6.18
N ALA A 94 4.26 10.04 5.34
CA ALA A 94 3.66 11.34 5.59
C ALA A 94 2.14 11.23 5.78
N LEU A 95 1.45 10.43 4.95
CA LEU A 95 0.02 10.19 5.11
C LEU A 95 -0.32 9.40 6.38
N PHE A 96 0.48 8.40 6.78
CA PHE A 96 0.25 7.72 8.07
C PHE A 96 0.48 8.62 9.30
N VAL A 97 1.39 9.61 9.18
CA VAL A 97 1.71 10.54 10.25
C VAL A 97 0.68 11.66 10.32
N TRP A 98 0.44 12.38 9.21
CA TRP A 98 -0.35 13.62 9.16
C TRP A 98 -1.74 13.46 8.56
N GLY A 99 -2.09 12.29 8.03
CA GLY A 99 -3.36 12.03 7.34
C GLY A 99 -3.50 12.82 6.04
N HIS A 100 -4.74 13.00 5.58
CA HIS A 100 -5.07 13.76 4.35
C HIS A 100 -4.69 15.25 4.37
N LYS A 101 -4.07 15.75 5.44
CA LYS A 101 -3.56 17.13 5.50
C LYS A 101 -2.37 17.33 4.55
N ASP A 102 -1.61 16.28 4.28
CA ASP A 102 -0.54 16.31 3.28
C ASP A 102 -1.09 15.96 1.90
N LYS A 103 -1.72 16.95 1.27
CA LYS A 103 -2.29 16.82 -0.07
C LYS A 103 -1.20 16.51 -1.12
N GLN A 104 0.00 17.05 -0.97
CA GLN A 104 1.08 16.82 -1.92
C GLN A 104 1.48 15.35 -1.94
N SER A 105 1.70 14.75 -0.77
CA SER A 105 2.01 13.31 -0.67
C SER A 105 0.87 12.44 -1.19
N TYR A 106 -0.39 12.84 -0.95
CA TYR A 106 -1.54 12.16 -1.50
C TYR A 106 -1.54 12.17 -3.03
N ASP A 107 -1.40 13.34 -3.65
CA ASP A 107 -1.43 13.51 -5.10
C ASP A 107 -0.26 12.73 -5.78
N VAL A 108 0.94 12.77 -5.20
CA VAL A 108 2.11 12.00 -5.68
C VAL A 108 1.84 10.49 -5.68
N LEU A 109 1.21 9.95 -4.62
CA LEU A 109 0.89 8.53 -4.57
C LEU A 109 -0.22 8.14 -5.56
N ILE A 110 -1.25 8.98 -5.73
CA ILE A 110 -2.29 8.76 -6.73
C ILE A 110 -1.70 8.71 -8.14
N ASP A 111 -0.82 9.66 -8.46
CA ASP A 111 -0.14 9.71 -9.75
C ASP A 111 0.78 8.49 -9.94
N ASN A 112 1.55 8.11 -8.92
CA ASN A 112 2.41 6.93 -8.99
C ASN A 112 1.61 5.63 -9.24
N LEU A 113 0.56 5.39 -8.45
CA LEU A 113 -0.28 4.20 -8.57
C LEU A 113 -1.03 4.15 -9.89
N SER A 114 -1.59 5.27 -10.34
CA SER A 114 -2.29 5.33 -11.63
C SER A 114 -1.34 5.02 -12.79
N ASN A 115 -0.12 5.57 -12.78
CA ASN A 115 0.91 5.28 -13.78
C ASN A 115 1.31 3.79 -13.80
N ILE A 116 1.39 3.12 -12.64
CA ILE A 116 1.64 1.66 -12.58
C ILE A 116 0.59 0.89 -13.41
N MET A 117 -0.68 1.25 -13.26
CA MET A 117 -1.74 0.63 -14.04
C MET A 117 -1.66 1.00 -15.52
N LEU A 118 -1.43 2.25 -15.87
CA LEU A 118 -1.33 2.70 -17.27
C LEU A 118 -0.19 1.98 -18.00
N ASP A 119 0.98 1.87 -17.38
CA ASP A 119 2.13 1.17 -17.93
C ASP A 119 1.84 -0.32 -18.12
N GLN A 120 1.18 -0.96 -17.15
CA GLN A 120 0.85 -2.37 -17.26
C GLN A 120 -0.23 -2.64 -18.32
N VAL A 121 -1.24 -1.78 -18.42
CA VAL A 121 -2.27 -1.85 -19.46
C VAL A 121 -1.67 -1.69 -20.85
N LYS A 122 -0.71 -0.76 -21.01
CA LYS A 122 0.05 -0.56 -22.25
C LYS A 122 0.86 -1.80 -22.62
N LYS A 123 1.56 -2.41 -21.65
CA LYS A 123 2.28 -3.69 -21.86
C LYS A 123 1.34 -4.81 -22.29
N ASP A 124 0.15 -4.86 -21.71
CA ASP A 124 -0.88 -5.86 -22.01
C ASP A 124 -1.67 -5.55 -23.30
N ARG A 125 -1.35 -4.45 -24.01
CA ARG A 125 -2.01 -3.98 -25.24
C ARG A 125 -3.53 -3.87 -25.13
N LYS A 126 -4.01 -3.48 -23.95
CA LYS A 126 -5.44 -3.36 -23.66
C LYS A 126 -5.92 -1.94 -23.90
N SER A 127 -7.11 -1.80 -24.46
CA SER A 127 -7.76 -0.52 -24.73
C SER A 127 -8.67 -0.08 -23.57
N ASP A 128 -9.19 1.13 -23.70
CA ASP A 128 -10.17 1.72 -22.78
C ASP A 128 -11.40 0.80 -22.59
N PRO A 129 -11.93 0.71 -21.36
CA PRO A 129 -13.28 0.20 -21.13
C PRO A 129 -14.33 1.02 -21.87
N LYS A 130 -15.49 0.41 -22.17
CA LYS A 130 -16.54 1.03 -23.00
C LYS A 130 -17.01 2.41 -22.52
N ASN A 131 -17.17 2.60 -21.21
CA ASN A 131 -17.87 3.76 -20.63
C ASN A 131 -17.02 4.57 -19.65
N ILE A 132 -15.70 4.35 -19.62
CA ILE A 132 -14.79 5.13 -18.78
C ILE A 132 -13.40 5.18 -19.42
N PRO A 133 -12.81 6.38 -19.62
CA PRO A 133 -11.44 6.50 -20.12
C PRO A 133 -10.45 5.77 -19.22
N LEU A 134 -9.41 5.19 -19.80
CA LEU A 134 -8.42 4.42 -19.03
C LEU A 134 -7.73 5.27 -17.95
N LYS A 135 -7.43 6.53 -18.27
CA LYS A 135 -6.85 7.49 -17.32
C LYS A 135 -7.75 7.69 -16.11
N ASP A 136 -9.04 7.94 -16.33
CA ASP A 136 -10.00 8.14 -15.25
C ASP A 136 -10.15 6.87 -14.40
N LEU A 137 -10.25 5.71 -15.04
CA LEU A 137 -10.29 4.43 -14.32
C LEU A 137 -9.04 4.23 -13.46
N SER A 138 -7.85 4.54 -13.98
CA SER A 138 -6.60 4.40 -13.23
C SER A 138 -6.53 5.31 -12.00
N LEU A 139 -7.05 6.54 -12.08
CA LEU A 139 -7.13 7.47 -10.95
C LEU A 139 -8.13 6.99 -9.90
N LEU A 140 -9.31 6.52 -10.31
CA LEU A 140 -10.32 5.98 -9.38
C LEU A 140 -9.79 4.72 -8.66
N MET A 141 -9.12 3.83 -9.38
CA MET A 141 -8.51 2.64 -8.78
C MET A 141 -7.34 3.00 -7.85
N ALA A 142 -6.49 3.95 -8.23
CA ALA A 142 -5.40 4.43 -7.38
C ALA A 142 -5.93 5.01 -6.06
N ARG A 143 -6.97 5.86 -6.13
CA ARG A 143 -7.65 6.39 -4.94
C ARG A 143 -8.22 5.26 -4.09
N MET A 144 -8.95 4.33 -4.70
CA MET A 144 -9.51 3.19 -3.98
C MET A 144 -8.44 2.38 -3.25
N VAL A 145 -7.29 2.10 -3.90
CA VAL A 145 -6.21 1.34 -3.28
C VAL A 145 -5.58 2.11 -2.13
N LEU A 146 -5.33 3.41 -2.31
CA LEU A 146 -4.70 4.24 -1.28
C LEU A 146 -5.61 4.42 -0.05
N GLU A 147 -6.88 4.75 -0.25
CA GLU A 147 -7.84 4.94 0.86
C GLU A 147 -7.98 3.68 1.72
N PHE A 148 -8.07 2.51 1.08
CA PHE A 148 -8.16 1.23 1.78
C PHE A 148 -6.86 0.85 2.49
N ALA A 149 -5.71 1.32 2.01
CA ALA A 149 -4.45 1.11 2.69
C ALA A 149 -4.25 2.03 3.90
N LEU A 150 -4.90 3.19 3.92
CA LEU A 150 -4.80 4.17 5.00
C LEU A 150 -5.83 3.95 6.12
N ASP A 151 -6.98 3.34 5.82
CA ASP A 151 -8.03 3.07 6.81
C ASP A 151 -8.36 1.57 6.93
N GLU A 152 -7.91 0.96 8.03
CA GLU A 152 -8.16 -0.45 8.37
C GLU A 152 -9.66 -0.76 8.57
N ASN A 153 -10.49 0.26 8.88
CA ASN A 153 -11.94 0.08 8.98
C ASN A 153 -12.60 -0.05 7.62
N LEU A 154 -12.01 0.50 6.55
CA LEU A 154 -12.55 0.32 5.20
C LEU A 154 -12.32 -1.10 4.70
N GLU A 155 -11.14 -1.69 4.96
CA GLU A 155 -10.85 -3.07 4.55
C GLU A 155 -11.79 -4.11 5.15
N SER A 156 -12.17 -3.95 6.42
CA SER A 156 -13.03 -4.91 7.12
C SER A 156 -14.52 -4.81 6.75
N ASN A 157 -14.98 -3.65 6.30
CA ASN A 157 -16.41 -3.37 6.14
C ASN A 157 -16.93 -3.46 4.69
N PHE A 158 -16.06 -3.51 3.68
CA PHE A 158 -16.49 -3.47 2.27
C PHE A 158 -16.22 -4.76 1.50
N THR A 159 -17.26 -5.27 0.84
CA THR A 159 -17.11 -6.32 -0.19
C THR A 159 -16.37 -5.76 -1.41
N ALA A 160 -15.78 -6.62 -2.26
CA ALA A 160 -15.11 -6.17 -3.49
C ALA A 160 -16.01 -5.28 -4.39
N LYS A 161 -17.32 -5.56 -4.45
CA LYS A 161 -18.29 -4.70 -5.14
C LYS A 161 -18.50 -3.36 -4.43
N GLY A 162 -18.55 -3.37 -3.10
CA GLY A 162 -18.63 -2.16 -2.28
C GLY A 162 -17.43 -1.23 -2.46
N ARG A 163 -16.21 -1.79 -2.62
CA ARG A 163 -14.99 -1.01 -2.89
C ARG A 163 -15.08 -0.23 -4.19
N LEU A 164 -15.57 -0.86 -5.26
CA LEU A 164 -15.81 -0.19 -6.54
C LEU A 164 -16.84 0.93 -6.43
N TYR A 165 -17.94 0.68 -5.70
CA TYR A 165 -18.97 1.68 -5.48
C TYR A 165 -18.43 2.90 -4.71
N PHE A 166 -17.64 2.66 -3.65
CA PHE A 166 -16.93 3.72 -2.90
C PHE A 166 -16.03 4.56 -3.82
N ALA A 167 -15.33 3.91 -4.75
CA ALA A 167 -14.47 4.58 -5.73
C ALA A 167 -15.25 5.29 -6.86
N GLY A 168 -16.58 5.26 -6.87
CA GLY A 168 -17.39 5.82 -7.95
C GLY A 168 -17.37 5.00 -9.26
N ILE A 169 -16.90 3.75 -9.20
CA ILE A 169 -16.91 2.79 -10.30
C ILE A 169 -18.23 2.01 -10.22
N VAL A 170 -19.29 2.61 -10.75
CA VAL A 170 -20.64 2.03 -10.79
C VAL A 170 -20.86 1.16 -12.04
N GLU A 171 -21.87 0.29 -12.01
CA GLU A 171 -22.18 -0.68 -13.08
C GLU A 171 -22.32 -0.04 -14.48
N GLY A 172 -22.79 1.20 -14.56
CA GLY A 172 -22.89 1.94 -15.82
C GLY A 172 -21.54 2.32 -16.46
N ARG A 173 -20.46 2.38 -15.66
CA ARG A 173 -19.10 2.70 -16.13
C ARG A 173 -18.28 1.43 -16.37
N LEU A 174 -18.29 0.52 -15.40
CA LEU A 174 -17.59 -0.76 -15.48
C LEU A 174 -18.34 -1.78 -14.62
N SER A 175 -18.80 -2.87 -15.22
CA SER A 175 -19.48 -3.91 -14.46
C SER A 175 -18.55 -4.64 -13.50
N TYR A 176 -19.09 -5.14 -12.40
CA TYR A 176 -18.29 -5.89 -11.42
C TYR A 176 -17.59 -7.11 -12.05
N ASP A 177 -18.27 -7.84 -12.94
CA ASP A 177 -17.67 -9.00 -13.62
C ASP A 177 -16.53 -8.58 -14.56
N ALA A 178 -16.72 -7.49 -15.33
CA ALA A 178 -15.66 -6.97 -16.18
C ALA A 178 -14.44 -6.55 -15.34
N TYR A 179 -14.66 -5.88 -14.21
CA TYR A 179 -13.61 -5.55 -13.27
C TYR A 179 -12.89 -6.81 -12.74
N ARG A 180 -13.63 -7.77 -12.18
CA ARG A 180 -13.10 -8.99 -11.56
C ARG A 180 -12.31 -9.83 -12.55
N MET A 181 -12.78 -9.97 -13.78
CA MET A 181 -12.15 -10.82 -14.79
C MET A 181 -10.94 -10.16 -15.45
N SER A 182 -10.92 -8.82 -15.51
CA SER A 182 -10.12 -8.11 -16.51
C SER A 182 -9.27 -6.97 -15.95
N TRP A 183 -9.62 -6.40 -14.79
CA TRP A 183 -8.98 -5.20 -14.23
C TRP A 183 -8.39 -5.41 -12.83
N ILE A 184 -8.89 -6.39 -12.06
CA ILE A 184 -8.40 -6.70 -10.71
C ILE A 184 -6.88 -6.95 -10.63
N LYS A 185 -6.26 -7.43 -11.72
CA LYS A 185 -4.81 -7.64 -11.76
C LYS A 185 -4.02 -6.33 -11.62
N TYR A 186 -4.53 -5.22 -12.14
CA TYR A 186 -3.85 -3.92 -12.05
C TYR A 186 -3.99 -3.32 -10.65
N GLU A 187 -5.15 -3.51 -10.00
CA GLU A 187 -5.30 -3.20 -8.58
C GLU A 187 -4.27 -3.93 -7.74
N LYS A 188 -4.08 -5.23 -7.97
CA LYS A 188 -3.09 -6.02 -7.23
C LYS A 188 -1.66 -5.49 -7.41
N GLN A 189 -1.32 -4.92 -8.56
CA GLN A 189 -0.02 -4.28 -8.76
C GLN A 189 0.11 -2.99 -7.95
N MET A 190 -0.95 -2.17 -7.89
CA MET A 190 -0.99 -0.98 -7.04
C MET A 190 -0.88 -1.35 -5.55
N GLN A 191 -1.62 -2.38 -5.10
CA GLN A 191 -1.54 -2.89 -3.73
C GLN A 191 -0.14 -3.39 -3.40
N LEU A 192 0.52 -4.08 -4.33
CA LEU A 192 1.90 -4.51 -4.16
C LEU A 192 2.85 -3.33 -4.00
N ALA A 193 2.68 -2.26 -4.77
CA ALA A 193 3.50 -1.05 -4.64
C ALA A 193 3.33 -0.38 -3.26
N ILE A 194 2.09 -0.27 -2.76
CA ILE A 194 1.84 0.22 -1.41
C ILE A 194 2.47 -0.69 -0.35
N TYR A 195 2.34 -2.00 -0.51
CA TYR A 195 2.95 -2.97 0.40
C TYR A 195 4.48 -2.83 0.46
N SER A 196 5.13 -2.72 -0.70
CA SER A 196 6.57 -2.51 -0.79
C SER A 196 7.00 -1.21 -0.14
N ALA A 197 6.26 -0.11 -0.36
CA ALA A 197 6.53 1.17 0.29
C ALA A 197 6.36 1.07 1.83
N ARG A 198 5.29 0.42 2.31
CA ARG A 198 5.07 0.19 3.74
C ARG A 198 6.20 -0.63 4.37
N TRP A 199 6.63 -1.70 3.70
CA TRP A 199 7.74 -2.53 4.16
C TRP A 199 9.05 -1.73 4.28
N GLU A 200 9.31 -0.81 3.35
CA GLU A 200 10.46 0.09 3.43
C GLU A 200 10.39 1.02 4.64
N ILE A 201 9.22 1.62 4.92
CA ILE A 201 8.99 2.45 6.11
C ILE A 201 9.30 1.67 7.38
N GLU A 202 8.67 0.50 7.53
CA GLU A 202 8.86 -0.39 8.70
C GLU A 202 10.35 -0.70 8.89
N THR A 203 11.03 -1.13 7.82
CA THR A 203 12.45 -1.49 7.86
C THR A 203 13.35 -0.29 8.20
N ALA A 204 13.09 0.88 7.62
CA ALA A 204 13.89 2.08 7.86
C ALA A 204 13.75 2.57 9.31
N VAL A 205 12.52 2.61 9.82
CA VAL A 205 12.22 3.02 11.20
C VAL A 205 12.78 2.00 12.19
N GLU A 206 12.62 0.70 11.94
CA GLU A 206 13.17 -0.34 12.81
C GLU A 206 14.69 -0.24 12.93
N LYS A 207 15.39 -0.07 11.79
CA LYS A 207 16.84 0.15 11.77
C LYS A 207 17.23 1.40 12.56
N TYR A 208 16.48 2.50 12.42
CA TYR A 208 16.72 3.71 13.19
C TYR A 208 16.54 3.46 14.69
N ARG A 209 15.42 2.85 15.11
CA ARG A 209 15.12 2.53 16.51
C ARG A 209 16.18 1.62 17.15
N LYS A 210 16.70 0.65 16.40
CA LYS A 210 17.81 -0.22 16.85
C LYS A 210 19.09 0.57 17.11
N ARG A 211 19.41 1.56 16.26
CA ARG A 211 20.57 2.44 16.47
C ARG A 211 20.46 3.36 17.67
N LEU A 212 19.25 3.75 18.10
CA LEU A 212 19.06 4.56 19.31
C LEU A 212 19.31 3.80 20.62
N LYS A 213 19.22 2.47 20.59
CA LYS A 213 19.43 1.61 21.76
C LYS A 213 20.90 1.22 21.96
N ASN A 214 21.75 1.48 20.96
CA ASN A 214 23.18 1.21 20.96
C ASN A 214 23.95 2.50 21.24
#